data_AF-A0A0F4J0W8-F1
#
_entry.id   AF-A0A0F4J0W8-F1
#
_cell.length_a   1.000
_cell.length_b   1.000
_cell.length_c   1.000
_cell.angle_alpha   90.00
_cell.angle_beta   90.00
_cell.angle_gamma   90.00
#
_symmetry.space_group_name_H-M   'P 1'
#
loop_
_entity.id
_entity.type
_entity.pdbx_description
1 polymer ?
#
loop_
_entity_poly.entity_id
_entity_poly.type
_entity_poly.pdbx_seq_one_letter_code
_entity_poly.pdbx_strand_id
1 'polypeptide(L)'
;MSRHALGHPVVLVPVRFDGPVAVVGPVLAPGAAACLCCTEYRRLATAGGRVPWRSPGLALAGVPSPALSAALGALVRDLLDGEEPGREDGAAVVHVVHQGRGTWSTHRLRPLGGCAVCHPLPADSASVPDPLPAAPRPLPDPRVLRAPNPRTAGPELLRRELHDERFGPVRRLFRSEDSAFSLTSAFVTDGRLVDDGGYGRAGDFATSE
;
A
#
# COMPACT_ATOMS: atom_id res chain seq x y z
N MET A 1 -19.03 7.01 3.21
CA MET A 1 -19.01 5.63 2.69
C MET A 1 -18.22 4.69 3.59
N SER A 2 -16.88 4.82 3.70
CA SER A 2 -16.06 3.90 4.51
C SER A 2 -16.51 3.73 5.96
N ARG A 3 -16.70 4.83 6.71
CA ARG A 3 -17.16 4.77 8.12
C ARG A 3 -18.49 4.02 8.26
N HIS A 4 -19.38 4.15 7.28
CA HIS A 4 -20.67 3.49 7.30
C HIS A 4 -20.52 1.98 7.08
N ALA A 5 -19.82 1.58 6.02
CA ALA A 5 -19.60 0.16 5.70
C ALA A 5 -18.80 -0.60 6.78
N LEU A 6 -17.85 0.08 7.44
CA LEU A 6 -17.09 -0.53 8.54
C LEU A 6 -17.92 -0.72 9.82
N GLY A 7 -18.97 0.09 10.02
CA GLY A 7 -19.78 0.09 11.25
C GLY A 7 -21.15 -0.57 11.11
N HIS A 8 -21.55 -1.01 9.92
CA HIS A 8 -22.87 -1.56 9.63
C HIS A 8 -22.74 -2.84 8.79
N PRO A 9 -23.69 -3.78 8.87
CA PRO A 9 -23.66 -5.04 8.12
C PRO A 9 -24.03 -4.82 6.64
N VAL A 10 -23.19 -4.05 5.94
CA VAL A 10 -23.31 -3.77 4.50
C VAL A 10 -21.98 -4.06 3.84
N VAL A 11 -22.03 -4.59 2.62
CA VAL A 11 -20.85 -4.83 1.78
C VAL A 11 -20.90 -3.85 0.62
N LEU A 12 -19.83 -3.10 0.41
CA LEU A 12 -19.70 -2.17 -0.71
C LEU A 12 -18.41 -2.44 -1.48
N VAL A 13 -18.48 -2.43 -2.80
CA VAL A 13 -17.32 -2.48 -3.69
C VAL A 13 -17.21 -1.13 -4.40
N PRO A 14 -16.34 -0.22 -3.95
CA PRO A 14 -16.13 1.06 -4.60
C PRO A 14 -15.54 0.85 -5.99
N VAL A 15 -16.04 1.60 -6.98
CA VAL A 15 -15.43 1.69 -8.31
C VAL A 15 -15.11 3.15 -8.58
N ARG A 16 -13.83 3.43 -8.81
CA ARG A 16 -13.35 4.76 -9.18
C ARG A 16 -12.85 4.74 -10.61
N PHE A 17 -13.30 5.71 -11.40
CA PHE A 17 -12.73 5.99 -12.71
C PHE A 17 -11.76 7.16 -12.61
N ASP A 18 -10.55 6.97 -13.12
CA ASP A 18 -9.48 7.97 -13.14
C ASP A 18 -8.71 7.87 -14.46
N GLY A 19 -8.99 8.81 -15.37
CA GLY A 19 -8.46 8.76 -16.73
C GLY A 19 -8.75 7.42 -17.42
N PRO A 20 -7.72 6.71 -17.92
CA PRO A 20 -7.90 5.43 -18.60
C PRO A 20 -8.04 4.23 -17.65
N VAL A 21 -8.16 4.44 -16.34
CA VAL A 21 -8.13 3.36 -15.35
C VAL A 21 -9.44 3.32 -14.56
N ALA A 22 -9.95 2.11 -14.32
CA ALA A 22 -10.95 1.83 -13.31
C ALA A 22 -10.28 1.12 -12.12
N VAL A 23 -10.43 1.66 -10.92
CA VAL A 23 -9.92 1.11 -9.67
C VAL A 23 -11.11 0.53 -8.91
N VAL A 24 -11.10 -0.78 -8.67
CA VAL A 24 -12.18 -1.54 -8.05
C VAL A 24 -11.70 -2.05 -6.69
N GLY A 25 -12.46 -1.74 -5.64
CA GLY A 25 -12.12 -2.09 -4.26
C GLY A 25 -11.41 -0.97 -3.48
N PRO A 26 -10.99 -1.23 -2.24
CA PRO A 26 -11.11 -2.51 -1.54
C PRO A 26 -12.56 -2.84 -1.18
N VAL A 27 -12.85 -4.11 -0.90
CA VAL A 27 -14.18 -4.50 -0.42
C VAL A 27 -14.38 -3.89 0.97
N LEU A 28 -15.44 -3.11 1.13
CA LEU A 28 -15.76 -2.44 2.39
C LEU A 28 -16.88 -3.21 3.09
N ALA A 29 -16.56 -3.75 4.26
CA ALA A 29 -17.49 -4.46 5.14
C ALA A 29 -16.97 -4.38 6.59
N PRO A 30 -17.76 -4.79 7.60
CA PRO A 30 -17.24 -4.95 8.96
C PRO A 30 -15.98 -5.83 8.99
N GLY A 31 -14.93 -5.31 9.61
CA GLY A 31 -13.62 -5.97 9.69
C GLY A 31 -12.76 -5.92 8.42
N ALA A 32 -13.10 -5.08 7.43
CA ALA A 32 -12.25 -4.88 6.25
C ALA A 32 -10.84 -4.37 6.65
N ALA A 33 -9.81 -4.89 6.00
CA ALA A 33 -8.41 -4.62 6.36
C ALA A 33 -7.97 -3.17 6.11
N ALA A 34 -8.55 -2.51 5.09
CA ALA A 34 -8.28 -1.11 4.78
C ALA A 34 -9.56 -0.41 4.32
N CYS A 35 -9.57 0.91 4.45
CA CYS A 35 -10.69 1.74 3.99
C CYS A 35 -10.38 2.45 2.67
N LEU A 36 -11.40 3.07 2.07
CA LEU A 36 -11.22 3.90 0.88
C LEU A 36 -10.23 5.05 1.10
N CYS A 37 -10.12 5.61 2.31
CA CYS A 37 -9.16 6.68 2.59
C CYS A 37 -7.71 6.19 2.51
N CYS A 38 -7.43 4.96 2.97
CA CYS A 38 -6.10 4.35 2.81
C CYS A 38 -5.78 4.14 1.34
N THR A 39 -6.75 3.64 0.58
CA THR A 39 -6.63 3.35 -0.85
C THR A 39 -6.34 4.62 -1.64
N GLU A 40 -7.15 5.65 -1.45
CA GLU A 40 -6.99 6.93 -2.13
C GLU A 40 -5.68 7.61 -1.76
N TYR A 41 -5.30 7.61 -0.48
CA TYR A 41 -4.01 8.16 -0.07
C TYR A 41 -2.86 7.45 -0.79
N ARG A 42 -2.81 6.12 -0.79
CA ARG A 42 -1.72 5.37 -1.44
C ARG A 42 -1.69 5.65 -2.94
N ARG A 43 -2.84 5.56 -3.62
CA ARG A 43 -2.98 5.84 -5.05
C ARG A 43 -2.43 7.24 -5.41
N LEU A 44 -2.78 8.25 -4.63
CA LEU A 44 -2.35 9.63 -4.85
C LEU A 44 -0.89 9.85 -4.49
N ALA A 45 -0.43 9.28 -3.37
CA ALA A 45 0.95 9.41 -2.93
C ALA A 45 1.93 8.74 -3.90
N THR A 46 1.54 7.62 -4.53
CA THR A 46 2.37 6.91 -5.52
C THR A 46 2.47 7.65 -6.85
N ALA A 47 1.48 8.47 -7.19
CA ALA A 47 1.58 9.41 -8.33
C ALA A 47 2.66 10.49 -8.11
N GLY A 48 3.15 10.65 -6.88
CA GLY A 48 4.18 11.61 -6.49
C GLY A 48 3.66 13.05 -6.42
N GLY A 49 4.51 13.98 -6.04
CA GLY A 49 4.15 15.39 -5.89
C GLY A 49 3.81 16.12 -7.19
N ARG A 50 3.86 15.45 -8.35
CA ARG A 50 3.42 16.00 -9.65
C ARG A 50 1.90 16.14 -9.72
N VAL A 51 1.15 15.35 -8.94
CA VAL A 51 -0.29 15.51 -8.81
C VAL A 51 -0.55 16.39 -7.58
N PRO A 52 -1.26 17.53 -7.71
CA PRO A 52 -1.57 18.41 -6.58
C PRO A 52 -2.69 17.80 -5.73
N TRP A 53 -2.49 16.59 -5.21
CA TRP A 53 -3.50 15.77 -4.56
C TRP A 53 -4.00 16.33 -3.22
N ARG A 54 -3.28 17.30 -2.65
CA ARG A 54 -3.73 18.09 -1.50
C ARG A 54 -4.57 19.31 -1.88
N SER A 55 -4.71 19.61 -3.17
CA SER A 55 -5.55 20.71 -3.65
C SER A 55 -7.03 20.32 -3.59
N PRO A 56 -7.88 21.09 -2.89
CA PRO A 56 -9.33 20.88 -2.91
C PRO A 56 -9.95 21.05 -4.31
N GLY A 57 -9.27 21.77 -5.22
CA GLY A 57 -9.71 21.97 -6.60
C GLY A 57 -9.35 20.83 -7.56
N LEU A 58 -8.65 19.79 -7.10
CA LEU A 58 -8.30 18.66 -7.95
C LEU A 58 -9.56 17.82 -8.25
N ALA A 59 -10.10 17.96 -9.44
CA ALA A 59 -11.13 17.08 -9.98
C ALA A 59 -10.48 15.87 -10.66
N LEU A 60 -10.50 14.72 -9.99
CA LEU A 60 -10.11 13.44 -10.59
C LEU A 60 -11.36 12.73 -11.07
N ALA A 61 -11.45 12.54 -12.38
CA ALA A 61 -12.57 11.87 -13.03
C ALA A 61 -12.05 10.97 -14.16
N GLY A 62 -12.84 9.98 -14.49
CA GLY A 62 -12.67 9.13 -15.65
C GLY A 62 -14.05 8.72 -16.16
N VAL A 63 -14.13 8.38 -17.43
CA VAL A 63 -15.37 7.88 -18.04
C VAL A 63 -15.25 6.36 -18.12
N PRO A 64 -16.27 5.59 -17.70
CA PRO A 64 -16.29 4.15 -17.92
C PRO A 64 -16.22 3.84 -19.43
N SER A 65 -15.40 2.87 -19.81
CA SER A 65 -15.37 2.34 -21.16
C SER A 65 -16.60 1.45 -21.36
N PRO A 66 -17.50 1.77 -22.31
CA PRO A 66 -18.67 0.94 -22.58
C PRO A 66 -18.30 -0.51 -22.94
N ALA A 67 -17.15 -0.70 -23.59
CA ALA A 67 -16.64 -2.01 -23.99
C ALA A 67 -16.28 -2.92 -22.80
N LEU A 68 -15.99 -2.34 -21.63
CA LEU A 68 -15.58 -3.08 -20.43
C LEU A 68 -16.61 -3.03 -19.30
N SER A 69 -17.75 -2.34 -19.49
CA SER A 69 -18.80 -2.23 -18.48
C SER A 69 -19.28 -3.60 -17.98
N ALA A 70 -19.45 -4.57 -18.88
CA ALA A 70 -19.87 -5.92 -18.50
C ALA A 70 -18.82 -6.65 -17.65
N ALA A 71 -17.54 -6.54 -18.01
CA ALA A 71 -16.44 -7.13 -17.27
C ALA A 71 -16.25 -6.49 -15.88
N LEU A 72 -16.34 -5.16 -15.80
CA LEU A 72 -16.31 -4.44 -14.53
C LEU A 72 -17.50 -4.82 -13.64
N GLY A 73 -18.70 -4.94 -14.22
CA GLY A 73 -19.90 -5.38 -13.49
C GLY A 73 -19.78 -6.81 -13.00
N ALA A 74 -19.17 -7.71 -13.77
CA ALA A 74 -18.88 -9.08 -13.35
C ALA A 74 -17.89 -9.10 -12.17
N LEU A 75 -16.76 -8.40 -12.28
CA LEU A 75 -15.78 -8.28 -11.20
C LEU A 75 -16.39 -7.73 -9.90
N VAL A 76 -17.24 -6.70 -10.00
CA VAL A 76 -17.93 -6.15 -8.83
C VAL A 76 -18.88 -7.16 -8.19
N ARG A 77 -19.62 -7.94 -8.98
CA ARG A 77 -20.50 -8.99 -8.46
C ARG A 77 -19.70 -10.10 -7.77
N ASP A 78 -18.63 -10.58 -8.41
CA ASP A 78 -17.77 -11.61 -7.84
C ASP A 78 -17.19 -11.17 -6.48
N LEU A 79 -16.82 -9.88 -6.34
CA LEU A 79 -16.34 -9.31 -5.08
C LEU A 79 -17.44 -9.10 -4.03
N LEU A 80 -18.70 -8.92 -4.45
CA LEU A 80 -19.84 -8.80 -3.53
C LEU A 80 -20.28 -10.18 -3.01
N ASP A 81 -20.19 -11.20 -3.86
CA ASP A 81 -20.64 -12.57 -3.56
C ASP A 81 -19.55 -13.41 -2.88
N GLY A 82 -18.28 -13.06 -3.07
CA GLY A 82 -17.13 -13.79 -2.55
C GLY A 82 -16.54 -13.25 -1.24
N GLU A 83 -15.64 -14.03 -0.64
CA GLU A 83 -14.76 -13.54 0.42
C GLU A 83 -13.61 -12.72 -0.17
N GLU A 84 -13.27 -11.60 0.47
CA GLU A 84 -12.17 -10.72 0.02
C GLU A 84 -10.82 -11.47 0.07
N PRO A 85 -10.12 -11.63 -1.06
CA PRO A 85 -8.80 -12.24 -1.07
C PRO A 85 -7.84 -11.46 -0.16
N GLY A 86 -7.04 -12.16 0.65
CA GLY A 86 -6.02 -11.53 1.51
C GLY A 86 -6.50 -11.00 2.86
N ARG A 87 -7.81 -11.17 3.18
CA ARG A 87 -8.38 -10.83 4.50
C ARG A 87 -7.65 -11.52 5.66
N GLU A 88 -7.31 -12.80 5.50
CA GLU A 88 -6.59 -13.60 6.51
C GLU A 88 -5.21 -13.02 6.85
N ASP A 89 -4.55 -12.43 5.86
CA ASP A 89 -3.24 -11.81 6.02
C ASP A 89 -3.32 -10.39 6.57
N GLY A 90 -4.51 -9.79 6.72
CA GLY A 90 -4.71 -8.39 7.11
C GLY A 90 -4.37 -7.38 6.01
N ALA A 91 -4.46 -7.78 4.74
CA ALA A 91 -4.30 -6.90 3.59
C ALA A 91 -5.62 -6.82 2.82
N ALA A 92 -5.98 -5.61 2.37
CA ALA A 92 -7.08 -5.44 1.43
C ALA A 92 -6.57 -5.63 -0.01
N VAL A 93 -7.48 -5.91 -0.93
CA VAL A 93 -7.15 -6.08 -2.36
C VAL A 93 -7.84 -5.02 -3.21
N VAL A 94 -7.10 -4.49 -4.18
CA VAL A 94 -7.60 -3.52 -5.15
C VAL A 94 -7.27 -4.03 -6.55
N HIS A 95 -8.27 -4.03 -7.42
CA HIS A 95 -8.11 -4.37 -8.82
C HIS A 95 -8.05 -3.11 -9.66
N VAL A 96 -7.17 -3.10 -10.64
CA VAL A 96 -6.94 -1.98 -11.53
C VAL A 96 -7.15 -2.47 -12.96
N VAL A 97 -8.16 -1.92 -13.62
CA VAL A 97 -8.49 -2.23 -15.01
C VAL A 97 -8.09 -1.05 -15.88
N HIS A 98 -7.11 -1.25 -16.77
CA HIS A 98 -6.74 -0.25 -17.75
C HIS A 98 -7.71 -0.29 -18.94
N GLN A 99 -8.65 0.64 -18.95
CA GLN A 99 -9.79 0.63 -19.85
C GLN A 99 -9.45 0.83 -21.34
N GLY A 100 -8.34 1.54 -21.63
CA GLY A 100 -7.86 1.70 -23.01
C GLY A 100 -7.01 0.55 -23.54
N ARG A 101 -6.54 -0.36 -22.69
CA ARG A 101 -5.65 -1.48 -23.05
C ARG A 101 -6.29 -2.84 -22.81
N GLY A 102 -7.40 -2.89 -22.07
CA GLY A 102 -8.02 -4.14 -21.66
C GLY A 102 -7.15 -4.98 -20.71
N THR A 103 -6.18 -4.37 -20.03
CA THR A 103 -5.30 -5.08 -19.09
C THR A 103 -5.82 -4.93 -17.66
N TRP A 104 -5.50 -5.90 -16.81
CA TRP A 104 -5.80 -5.85 -15.38
C TRP A 104 -4.52 -5.95 -14.55
N SER A 105 -4.60 -5.51 -13.30
CA SER A 105 -3.62 -5.84 -12.27
C SER A 105 -4.30 -5.88 -10.90
N THR A 106 -3.73 -6.66 -9.98
CA THR A 106 -4.24 -6.83 -8.62
C THR A 106 -3.18 -6.38 -7.63
N HIS A 107 -3.58 -5.56 -6.68
CA HIS A 107 -2.68 -4.88 -5.76
C HIS A 107 -3.08 -5.14 -4.32
N ARG A 108 -2.09 -5.39 -3.47
CA ARG A 108 -2.29 -5.53 -2.03
C ARG A 108 -2.15 -4.18 -1.36
N LEU A 109 -3.08 -3.89 -0.46
CA LEU A 109 -3.13 -2.65 0.28
C LEU A 109 -3.12 -2.95 1.79
N ARG A 110 -2.10 -2.42 2.47
CA ARG A 110 -2.06 -2.38 3.93
C ARG A 110 -2.71 -1.08 4.43
N PRO A 111 -3.43 -1.11 5.56
CA PRO A 111 -3.93 0.11 6.17
C PRO A 111 -2.78 1.07 6.49
N LEU A 112 -3.05 2.37 6.39
CA LEU A 112 -2.11 3.37 6.87
C LEU A 112 -2.07 3.33 8.40
N GLY A 113 -0.86 3.30 8.96
CA GLY A 113 -0.67 3.46 10.40
C GLY A 113 -1.30 4.76 10.86
N GLY A 114 -2.29 4.67 11.75
CA GLY A 114 -3.01 5.82 12.27
C GLY A 114 -4.12 6.39 11.38
N CYS A 115 -4.64 5.63 10.41
CA CYS A 115 -5.78 6.06 9.62
C CYS A 115 -7.01 6.37 10.51
N ALA A 116 -7.44 7.63 10.56
CA ALA A 116 -8.59 8.10 11.37
C ALA A 116 -9.96 7.44 11.04
N VAL A 117 -10.02 6.56 10.03
CA VAL A 117 -11.22 5.83 9.62
C VAL A 117 -11.17 4.36 10.02
N CYS A 118 -10.14 3.61 9.61
CA CYS A 118 -10.07 2.17 9.88
C CYS A 118 -9.05 1.77 10.97
N HIS A 119 -8.08 2.63 11.29
CA HIS A 119 -7.03 2.37 12.28
C HIS A 119 -6.69 3.67 13.05
N PRO A 120 -7.65 4.31 13.74
CA PRO A 120 -7.37 5.57 14.44
C PRO A 120 -6.33 5.34 15.53
N LEU A 121 -5.37 6.27 15.66
CA LEU A 121 -4.48 6.26 16.82
C LEU A 121 -5.29 6.57 18.09
N PRO A 122 -4.91 5.98 19.24
CA PRO A 122 -5.44 6.44 20.52
C PRO A 122 -5.12 7.93 20.70
N ALA A 123 -5.95 8.64 21.47
CA ALA A 123 -5.66 10.02 21.81
C ALA A 123 -4.35 10.11 22.62
N ASP A 124 -3.52 11.09 22.29
CA ASP A 124 -2.33 11.38 23.08
C ASP A 124 -2.75 11.70 24.52
N SER A 125 -2.09 11.06 25.48
CA SER A 125 -2.36 11.29 26.89
C SER A 125 -1.04 11.34 27.66
N ALA A 126 -1.03 12.12 28.74
CA ALA A 126 0.10 12.18 29.67
C ALA A 126 0.20 10.95 30.59
N SER A 127 -0.67 9.95 30.41
CA SER A 127 -0.53 8.68 31.11
C SER A 127 0.83 8.07 30.77
N VAL A 128 1.50 7.48 31.77
CA VAL A 128 2.87 6.99 31.61
C VAL A 128 2.89 6.02 30.42
N PRO A 129 3.59 6.35 29.32
CA PRO A 129 3.70 5.43 28.20
C PRO A 129 4.37 4.15 28.71
N ASP A 130 4.10 3.02 28.07
CA ASP A 130 4.86 1.79 28.34
C ASP A 130 6.36 2.16 28.37
N PRO A 131 7.07 1.84 29.47
CA PRO A 131 8.42 2.30 29.66
C PRO A 131 9.27 1.80 28.49
N LEU A 132 9.89 2.73 27.77
CA LEU A 132 10.85 2.37 26.73
C LEU A 132 11.93 1.50 27.37
N PRO A 133 12.36 0.41 26.72
CA PRO A 133 13.42 -0.42 27.23
C PRO A 133 14.69 0.42 27.47
N ALA A 134 15.02 0.66 28.75
CA ALA A 134 16.19 1.45 29.13
C ALA A 134 17.47 0.59 29.25
N ALA A 135 17.33 -0.73 29.28
CA ALA A 135 18.45 -1.65 29.39
C ALA A 135 19.06 -1.93 28.00
N PRO A 136 20.41 -1.90 27.87
CA PRO A 136 21.09 -2.39 26.68
C PRO A 136 20.69 -3.83 26.37
N ARG A 137 20.47 -4.15 25.09
CA ARG A 137 20.21 -5.52 24.62
C ARG A 137 21.50 -6.08 24.01
N PRO A 138 22.26 -6.92 24.74
CA PRO A 138 23.50 -7.47 24.21
C PRO A 138 23.22 -8.33 22.97
N LEU A 139 24.09 -8.22 21.97
CA LEU A 139 24.03 -9.03 20.76
C LEU A 139 24.84 -10.32 20.96
N PRO A 140 24.45 -11.43 20.32
CA PRO A 140 25.13 -12.71 20.48
C PRO A 140 26.57 -12.73 19.91
N ASP A 141 26.88 -11.84 18.97
CA ASP A 141 28.21 -11.66 18.39
C ASP A 141 28.54 -10.15 18.33
N PRO A 142 29.67 -9.69 18.89
CA PRO A 142 30.08 -8.28 18.83
C PRO A 142 30.36 -7.75 17.42
N ARG A 143 30.49 -8.62 16.42
CA ARG A 143 30.64 -8.23 14.99
C ARG A 143 29.30 -7.94 14.31
N VAL A 144 28.20 -8.32 14.95
CA VAL A 144 26.84 -8.09 14.44
C VAL A 144 26.30 -6.82 15.08
N LEU A 145 25.73 -5.91 14.28
CA LEU A 145 25.19 -4.63 14.76
C LEU A 145 23.67 -4.67 14.98
N ARG A 146 23.00 -5.77 14.60
CA ARG A 146 21.54 -5.93 14.69
C ARG A 146 21.17 -7.36 15.06
N ALA A 147 20.29 -7.52 16.04
CA ALA A 147 19.69 -8.83 16.29
C ALA A 147 18.82 -9.25 15.08
N PRO A 148 18.71 -10.56 14.78
CA PRO A 148 17.76 -11.05 13.80
C PRO A 148 16.35 -10.56 14.13
N ASN A 149 15.67 -10.01 13.14
CA ASN A 149 14.26 -9.62 13.27
C ASN A 149 13.44 -10.52 12.34
N PRO A 150 12.63 -11.45 12.87
CA PRO A 150 11.84 -12.37 12.04
C PRO A 150 10.85 -11.63 11.12
N ARG A 151 10.43 -10.40 11.48
CA ARG A 151 9.56 -9.56 10.63
C ARG A 151 10.27 -8.99 9.40
N THR A 152 11.60 -9.03 9.38
CA THR A 152 12.43 -8.58 8.26
C THR A 152 13.41 -9.69 7.83
N ALA A 153 13.19 -10.93 8.28
CA ALA A 153 14.07 -12.05 8.00
C ALA A 153 13.68 -12.65 6.65
N GLY A 154 14.21 -12.08 5.58
CA GLY A 154 14.06 -12.59 4.22
C GLY A 154 13.74 -11.48 3.22
N PRO A 155 14.54 -11.33 2.14
CA PRO A 155 14.28 -10.32 1.11
C PRO A 155 12.91 -10.52 0.44
N GLU A 156 12.50 -11.78 0.23
CA GLU A 156 11.18 -12.10 -0.35
C GLU A 156 10.01 -11.64 0.52
N LEU A 157 10.16 -11.72 1.85
CA LEU A 157 9.14 -11.22 2.77
C LEU A 157 9.01 -9.70 2.65
N LEU A 158 10.13 -8.98 2.71
CA LEU A 158 10.12 -7.52 2.60
C LEU A 158 9.58 -7.05 1.25
N ARG A 159 9.99 -7.69 0.17
CA ARG A 159 9.48 -7.39 -1.18
C ARG A 159 7.96 -7.61 -1.23
N ARG A 160 7.47 -8.75 -0.75
CA ARG A 160 6.03 -9.05 -0.74
C ARG A 160 5.23 -8.07 0.12
N GLU A 161 5.75 -7.66 1.28
CA GLU A 161 5.01 -6.80 2.22
C GLU A 161 5.10 -5.30 1.87
N LEU A 162 6.18 -4.86 1.23
CA LEU A 162 6.47 -3.43 1.05
C LEU A 162 6.41 -2.96 -0.42
N HIS A 163 6.72 -3.83 -1.37
CA HIS A 163 6.82 -3.42 -2.78
C HIS A 163 5.51 -3.64 -3.53
N ASP A 164 4.92 -2.54 -3.99
CA ASP A 164 3.85 -2.53 -4.98
C ASP A 164 3.90 -1.19 -5.72
N GLU A 165 3.94 -1.27 -7.05
CA GLU A 165 4.14 -0.11 -7.94
C GLU A 165 3.04 0.96 -7.88
N ARG A 166 1.87 0.65 -7.31
CA ARG A 166 0.70 1.54 -7.28
C ARG A 166 0.17 1.84 -5.89
N PHE A 167 0.29 0.89 -4.96
CA PHE A 167 -0.28 1.00 -3.61
C PHE A 167 0.73 0.71 -2.49
N GLY A 168 1.95 0.28 -2.84
CA GLY A 168 2.97 -0.12 -1.89
C GLY A 168 3.66 1.07 -1.22
N PRO A 169 4.17 0.90 0.01
CA PRO A 169 5.07 1.87 0.62
C PRO A 169 6.38 2.02 -0.16
N VAL A 170 6.82 1.00 -0.90
CA VAL A 170 7.90 1.08 -1.89
C VAL A 170 7.28 0.90 -3.28
N ARG A 171 7.35 1.93 -4.12
CA ARG A 171 6.72 1.95 -5.45
C ARG A 171 7.66 1.58 -6.59
N ARG A 172 8.97 1.54 -6.32
CA ARG A 172 9.98 1.21 -7.32
C ARG A 172 11.24 0.73 -6.63
N LEU A 173 11.81 -0.33 -7.19
CA LEU A 173 13.17 -0.78 -6.91
C LEU A 173 14.02 -0.56 -8.16
N PHE A 174 15.20 0.01 -7.98
CA PHE A 174 16.11 0.34 -9.08
C PHE A 174 17.52 -0.14 -8.74
N ARG A 175 18.13 -0.90 -9.65
CA ARG A 175 19.50 -1.39 -9.52
C ARG A 175 20.43 -0.47 -10.29
N SER A 176 21.44 0.07 -9.61
CA SER A 176 22.51 0.85 -10.23
C SER A 176 23.61 -0.10 -10.71
N GLU A 177 23.41 -0.67 -11.89
CA GLU A 177 24.34 -1.65 -12.49
C GLU A 177 25.70 -1.04 -12.88
N ASP A 178 25.77 0.28 -12.99
CA ASP A 178 26.98 1.07 -13.23
C ASP A 178 27.78 1.38 -11.96
N SER A 179 27.27 1.01 -10.78
CA SER A 179 27.96 1.20 -9.51
C SER A 179 29.09 0.18 -9.32
N ALA A 180 30.15 0.58 -8.61
CA ALA A 180 31.28 -0.29 -8.29
C ALA A 180 30.92 -1.46 -7.33
N PHE A 181 29.71 -1.42 -6.76
CA PHE A 181 29.15 -2.45 -5.88
C PHE A 181 27.66 -2.63 -6.20
N SER A 182 27.06 -3.75 -5.80
CA SER A 182 25.63 -3.98 -6.00
C SER A 182 24.82 -2.99 -5.15
N LEU A 183 24.34 -1.93 -5.80
CA LEU A 183 23.58 -0.84 -5.20
C LEU A 183 22.13 -0.88 -5.69
N THR A 184 21.19 -0.93 -4.75
CA THR A 184 19.76 -0.91 -5.02
C THR A 184 19.11 0.28 -4.32
N SER A 185 18.26 1.01 -5.03
CA SER A 185 17.46 2.11 -4.51
C SER A 185 16.00 1.68 -4.39
N ALA A 186 15.40 1.89 -3.21
CA ALA A 186 14.00 1.65 -2.92
C ALA A 186 13.26 2.99 -2.77
N PHE A 187 12.50 3.37 -3.79
CA PHE A 187 11.76 4.63 -3.78
C PHE A 187 10.47 4.51 -2.98
N VAL A 188 10.33 5.37 -1.98
CA VAL A 188 9.20 5.32 -1.07
C VAL A 188 8.01 6.14 -1.58
N THR A 189 6.83 5.73 -1.16
CA THR A 189 5.57 6.42 -1.40
C THR A 189 5.30 7.37 -0.23
N ASP A 190 5.69 8.64 -0.37
CA ASP A 190 5.53 9.68 0.65
C ASP A 190 4.79 10.94 0.15
N GLY A 191 4.41 10.95 -1.13
CA GLY A 191 3.69 12.05 -1.78
C GLY A 191 4.50 13.33 -1.94
N ARG A 192 5.82 13.31 -1.77
CA ARG A 192 6.72 14.44 -2.03
C ARG A 192 6.99 14.63 -3.52
N LEU A 193 7.44 15.82 -3.89
CA LEU A 193 7.79 16.20 -5.27
C LEU A 193 9.05 15.50 -5.77
N VAL A 194 10.00 15.25 -4.88
CA VAL A 194 11.28 14.61 -5.19
C VAL A 194 11.15 13.13 -4.86
N ASP A 195 11.67 12.31 -5.77
CA ASP A 195 11.83 10.88 -5.54
C ASP A 195 12.84 10.70 -4.39
N ASP A 196 12.33 10.27 -3.23
CA ASP A 196 13.12 9.94 -2.05
C ASP A 196 13.07 8.42 -1.82
N GLY A 197 14.10 7.86 -1.18
CA GLY A 197 14.23 6.43 -1.06
C GLY A 197 15.35 5.96 -0.12
N GLY A 198 15.25 4.68 0.24
CA GLY A 198 16.33 3.98 0.93
C GLY A 198 17.31 3.38 -0.07
N TYR A 199 18.53 3.12 0.38
CA TYR A 199 19.57 2.47 -0.41
C TYR A 199 20.06 1.22 0.33
N GLY A 200 20.21 0.13 -0.41
CA GLY A 200 20.92 -1.05 0.07
C GLY A 200 22.19 -1.28 -0.74
N ARG A 201 23.18 -1.86 -0.06
CA ARG A 201 24.49 -2.20 -0.64
C ARG A 201 24.93 -3.54 -0.11
N ALA A 202 25.33 -4.44 -0.99
CA ALA A 202 25.80 -5.77 -0.63
C ALA A 202 26.76 -6.33 -1.69
N GLY A 203 27.20 -7.57 -1.50
CA GLY A 203 28.03 -8.28 -2.47
C GLY A 203 27.28 -8.73 -3.73
N ASP A 204 25.95 -8.72 -3.70
CA ASP A 204 25.06 -9.04 -4.82
C ASP A 204 23.78 -8.20 -4.77
N PHE A 205 23.04 -8.15 -5.88
CA PHE A 205 21.80 -7.37 -5.96
C PHE A 205 20.64 -7.93 -5.14
N ALA A 206 20.60 -9.25 -4.89
CA ALA A 206 19.51 -9.87 -4.14
C ALA A 206 19.56 -9.51 -2.65
N THR A 207 20.76 -9.36 -2.10
CA THR A 207 21.03 -8.93 -0.72
C THR A 207 21.01 -7.41 -0.58
N SER A 208 21.31 -6.69 -1.67
CA SER A 208 21.26 -5.24 -1.74
C SER A 208 19.83 -4.71 -1.76
N GLU A 209 18.91 -5.46 -2.35
CA GLU A 209 17.47 -5.17 -2.38
C GLU A 209 16.80 -5.39 -1.02
#